data_AF-A0A7S1DGD4-F1
#
_entry.id   AF-A0A7S1DGD4-F1
#
_cell.length_a   1.000
_cell.length_b   1.000
_cell.length_c   1.000
_cell.angle_alpha   90.00
_cell.angle_beta   90.00
_cell.angle_gamma   90.00
#
_symmetry.space_group_name_H-M   'P 1'
#
loop_
_entity.id
_entity.type
_entity.pdbx_description
1 polymer ?
#
loop_
_entity_poly.entity_id
_entity_poly.type
_entity_poly.pdbx_seq_one_letter_code
_entity_poly.pdbx_strand_id
1 'polypeptide(L)'
;EFKPWIRCDGRGKYSYIEVSVKGARHNNEDTSYGDGRLFCVFDGHGGRHASQLLRNRLAEHFYASVQGVDLQTQLTAEGNPPRVVAAMDQAFMKSQDDMPTEFPAAQSGSTGVACWVHGDPGKGASKVYASCLGDSKALLFDMRDGKIPPMQVRTWDHEVGTLQGAGVCSGSRAETFCHNLTGGLLNSRDGKWTGMDKDPHGIGFREFQLLSQRHNFPASRKPYNISNMPGEERWRVLDVEPTRALGHKLKREHPLHHPEIKEWAVSEPSRAMLMLSCDGFFSKEAFATPDHVTRFCADPQSYCKDPTLFNGTCLKALLERLDETHKLPNPANVDMATLFDKIRNVVFSKLSDDTWTSAYDAAYQYLRKFAQERPVPNITTQPVKTLLAACYLAILLVSDDNVSVSIVFLDGLQRFGGRCIDAGVCP
;
A
#
# COMPACT_ATOMS: atom_id res chain seq x y z
N GLU A 1 17.56 -10.69 -10.94
CA GLU A 1 17.31 -9.23 -10.86
C GLU A 1 16.73 -8.86 -9.49
N PHE A 2 17.57 -8.67 -8.47
CA PHE A 2 17.14 -8.12 -7.16
C PHE A 2 17.38 -6.62 -7.06
N LYS A 3 17.73 -5.97 -8.19
CA LYS A 3 17.98 -4.53 -8.21
C LYS A 3 16.64 -3.81 -8.03
N PRO A 4 16.56 -2.83 -7.12
CA PRO A 4 15.35 -2.04 -6.96
C PRO A 4 15.12 -1.22 -8.23
N TRP A 5 13.86 -1.06 -8.61
CA TRP A 5 13.48 -0.04 -9.57
C TRP A 5 13.18 1.25 -8.80
N ILE A 6 13.78 2.36 -9.25
CA ILE A 6 13.58 3.68 -8.65
C ILE A 6 13.29 4.64 -9.79
N ARG A 7 12.26 5.45 -9.62
CA ARG A 7 11.93 6.56 -10.52
C ARG A 7 11.67 7.81 -9.70
N CYS A 8 12.22 8.93 -10.16
CA CYS A 8 11.98 10.24 -9.55
C CYS A 8 11.56 11.20 -10.67
N ASP A 9 10.47 11.94 -10.49
CA ASP A 9 10.13 13.03 -11.40
C ASP A 9 9.74 14.27 -10.61
N GLY A 10 10.17 15.43 -11.10
CA GLY A 10 9.84 16.76 -10.57
C GLY A 10 9.53 17.78 -11.67
N ARG A 11 9.30 17.31 -12.90
CA ARG A 11 8.91 18.13 -14.05
C ARG A 11 7.41 18.43 -14.07
N GLY A 12 6.62 17.58 -13.40
CA GLY A 12 5.17 17.73 -13.24
C GLY A 12 4.79 18.81 -12.22
N LYS A 13 3.48 18.85 -11.89
CA LYS A 13 2.95 19.78 -10.87
C LYS A 13 3.40 19.43 -9.45
N TYR A 14 3.60 18.15 -9.17
CA TYR A 14 4.13 17.64 -7.92
C TYR A 14 5.34 16.75 -8.21
N SER A 15 6.32 16.78 -7.30
CA SER A 15 7.43 15.84 -7.34
C SER A 15 7.05 14.54 -6.66
N TYR A 16 7.58 13.43 -7.17
CA TYR A 16 7.34 12.12 -6.59
C TYR A 16 8.55 11.20 -6.74
N ILE A 17 8.57 10.17 -5.90
CA ILE A 17 9.54 9.08 -5.95
C ILE A 17 8.77 7.77 -5.92
N GLU A 18 9.07 6.88 -6.85
CA GLU A 18 8.59 5.51 -6.89
C GLU A 18 9.77 4.58 -6.58
N VAL A 19 9.57 3.62 -5.68
CA VAL A 19 10.52 2.54 -5.39
C VAL A 19 9.75 1.23 -5.48
N SER A 20 10.32 0.24 -6.16
CA SER A 20 9.80 -1.12 -6.19
C SER A 20 10.93 -2.12 -5.99
N VAL A 21 10.75 -3.03 -5.04
CA VAL A 21 11.67 -4.11 -4.73
C VAL A 21 10.92 -5.43 -4.87
N LYS A 22 11.46 -6.36 -5.65
CA LYS A 22 10.86 -7.69 -5.86
C LYS A 22 10.67 -8.49 -4.56
N GLY A 23 11.53 -8.25 -3.56
CA GLY A 23 11.54 -9.05 -2.34
C GLY A 23 11.87 -10.52 -2.61
N ALA A 24 11.23 -11.40 -1.85
CA ALA A 24 11.43 -12.85 -1.93
C ALA A 24 10.62 -13.53 -3.05
N ARG A 25 9.80 -12.79 -3.81
CA ARG A 25 9.04 -13.33 -4.94
C ARG A 25 9.96 -13.72 -6.11
N HIS A 26 9.53 -14.69 -6.93
CA HIS A 26 10.23 -15.03 -8.17
C HIS A 26 10.18 -13.90 -9.19
N ASN A 27 9.02 -13.26 -9.32
CA ASN A 27 8.74 -12.16 -10.25
C ASN A 27 8.35 -10.89 -9.50
N ASN A 28 8.54 -9.73 -10.13
CA ASN A 28 7.96 -8.47 -9.69
C ASN A 28 6.74 -8.17 -10.56
N GLU A 29 5.54 -8.37 -10.00
CA GLU A 29 4.27 -8.17 -10.69
C GLU A 29 3.72 -6.75 -10.47
N ASP A 30 4.37 -5.95 -9.61
CA ASP A 30 3.97 -4.58 -9.35
C ASP A 30 4.25 -3.64 -10.52
N THR A 31 3.41 -2.61 -10.61
CA THR A 31 3.61 -1.47 -11.49
C THR A 31 3.18 -0.19 -10.77
N SER A 32 3.63 0.95 -11.28
CA SER A 32 3.20 2.25 -10.79
C SER A 32 3.05 3.23 -11.94
N TYR A 33 2.31 4.30 -11.67
CA TYR A 33 2.11 5.40 -12.60
C TYR A 33 2.22 6.72 -11.84
N GLY A 34 2.85 7.71 -12.46
CA GLY A 34 2.93 9.06 -11.93
C GLY A 34 2.99 10.07 -13.07
N ASP A 35 1.97 10.92 -13.16
CA ASP A 35 1.94 12.02 -14.10
C ASP A 35 1.19 13.23 -13.53
N GLY A 36 1.96 14.25 -13.17
CA GLY A 36 1.46 15.58 -12.80
C GLY A 36 0.61 15.61 -11.53
N ARG A 37 -0.60 15.06 -11.59
CA ARG A 37 -1.62 15.04 -10.52
C ARG A 37 -2.18 13.65 -10.22
N LEU A 38 -2.00 12.67 -11.11
CA LEU A 38 -2.46 11.31 -10.90
C LEU A 38 -1.27 10.41 -10.57
N PHE A 39 -1.35 9.70 -9.44
CA PHE A 39 -0.33 8.79 -8.94
C PHE A 39 -0.98 7.47 -8.58
N CYS A 40 -0.36 6.35 -8.97
CA CYS A 40 -0.92 5.03 -8.75
C CYS A 40 0.16 4.02 -8.39
N VAL A 41 -0.20 3.04 -7.56
CA VAL A 41 0.54 1.81 -7.33
C VAL A 41 -0.42 0.66 -7.57
N PHE A 42 0.02 -0.33 -8.34
CA PHE A 42 -0.75 -1.52 -8.69
C PHE A 42 0.04 -2.77 -8.32
N ASP A 43 -0.60 -3.63 -7.55
CA ASP A 43 -0.07 -4.89 -7.06
C ASP A 43 -0.66 -6.01 -7.91
N GLY A 44 0.19 -6.74 -8.63
CA GLY A 44 -0.25 -7.75 -9.60
C GLY A 44 -0.24 -9.15 -8.98
N HIS A 45 -1.25 -9.96 -9.32
CA HIS A 45 -1.27 -11.37 -8.95
C HIS A 45 -1.73 -12.26 -10.11
N GLY A 46 -1.21 -13.48 -10.16
CA GLY A 46 -1.49 -14.42 -11.25
C GLY A 46 -0.85 -13.98 -12.58
N GLY A 47 0.19 -13.14 -12.51
CA GLY A 47 0.90 -12.59 -13.65
C GLY A 47 0.70 -11.08 -13.78
N ARG A 48 1.69 -10.43 -14.42
CA ARG A 48 1.82 -8.96 -14.50
C ARG A 48 0.84 -8.24 -15.46
N HIS A 49 -0.05 -8.97 -16.14
CA HIS A 49 -0.85 -8.38 -17.23
C HIS A 49 -1.84 -7.32 -16.73
N ALA A 50 -2.57 -7.61 -15.65
CA ALA A 50 -3.56 -6.69 -15.08
C ALA A 50 -2.92 -5.38 -14.56
N SER A 51 -1.81 -5.49 -13.81
CA SER A 51 -1.09 -4.32 -13.29
C SER A 51 -0.45 -3.50 -14.42
N GLN A 52 0.02 -4.14 -15.49
CA GLN A 52 0.50 -3.44 -16.69
C GLN A 52 -0.61 -2.72 -17.45
N LEU A 53 -1.78 -3.35 -17.60
CA LEU A 53 -2.92 -2.72 -18.24
C LEU A 53 -3.36 -1.48 -17.45
N LEU A 54 -3.48 -1.59 -16.13
CA LEU A 54 -3.78 -0.47 -15.24
C LEU A 54 -2.78 0.68 -15.39
N ARG A 55 -1.48 0.39 -15.38
CA ARG A 55 -0.42 1.39 -15.62
C ARG A 55 -0.58 2.11 -16.95
N ASN A 56 -0.99 1.39 -18.01
CA ASN A 56 -1.05 1.93 -19.36
C ASN A 56 -2.37 2.64 -19.68
N ARG A 57 -3.49 2.21 -19.07
CA ARG A 57 -4.85 2.61 -19.48
C ARG A 57 -5.63 3.40 -18.43
N LEU A 58 -5.37 3.21 -17.13
CA LEU A 58 -6.20 3.87 -16.09
C LEU A 58 -6.17 5.39 -16.23
N ALA A 59 -4.98 5.96 -16.43
CA ALA A 59 -4.82 7.40 -16.61
C ALA A 59 -5.50 7.91 -17.90
N GLU A 60 -5.36 7.18 -19.00
CA GLU A 60 -6.04 7.50 -20.27
C GLU A 60 -7.56 7.56 -20.07
N HIS A 61 -8.13 6.53 -19.44
CA HIS A 61 -9.56 6.46 -19.17
C HIS A 61 -10.03 7.57 -18.22
N PHE A 62 -9.26 7.85 -17.17
CA PHE A 62 -9.55 8.93 -16.24
C PHE A 62 -9.55 10.29 -16.95
N TYR A 63 -8.50 10.61 -17.71
CA TYR A 63 -8.39 11.88 -18.41
C TYR A 63 -9.47 12.03 -19.48
N ALA A 64 -9.80 10.96 -20.21
CA ALA A 64 -10.90 10.95 -21.17
C ALA A 64 -12.25 11.26 -20.51
N SER A 65 -12.50 10.73 -19.31
CA SER A 65 -13.72 11.00 -18.53
C SER A 65 -13.80 12.43 -17.98
N VAL A 66 -12.70 13.19 -18.01
CA VAL A 66 -12.65 14.60 -17.58
C VAL A 66 -12.31 15.58 -18.72
N GLN A 67 -12.24 15.13 -19.97
CA GLN A 67 -11.96 16.01 -21.13
C GLN A 67 -13.04 17.09 -21.31
N GLY A 68 -12.62 18.27 -21.77
CA GLY A 68 -13.50 19.43 -22.01
C GLY A 68 -13.93 20.19 -20.75
N VAL A 69 -13.48 19.75 -19.57
CA VAL A 69 -13.73 20.38 -18.29
C VAL A 69 -12.49 21.19 -17.91
N ASP A 70 -12.65 22.44 -17.47
CA ASP A 70 -11.55 23.14 -16.79
C ASP A 70 -11.18 22.33 -15.53
N LEU A 71 -10.08 21.58 -15.64
CA LEU A 71 -9.61 20.59 -14.66
C LEU A 71 -9.42 21.17 -13.26
N GLN A 72 -9.29 22.50 -13.15
CA GLN A 72 -9.03 23.18 -11.89
C GLN A 72 -10.32 23.63 -11.21
N THR A 73 -11.30 24.13 -11.96
CA THR A 73 -12.49 24.78 -11.39
C THR A 73 -13.70 23.85 -11.32
N GLN A 74 -13.86 22.93 -12.27
CA GLN A 74 -15.11 22.17 -12.44
C GLN A 74 -15.08 20.74 -11.91
N LEU A 75 -13.91 20.12 -11.70
CA LEU A 75 -13.81 18.75 -11.17
C LEU A 75 -14.15 18.65 -9.68
N THR A 76 -14.02 19.76 -8.96
CA THR A 76 -14.29 19.90 -7.53
C THR A 76 -15.48 20.81 -7.22
N ALA A 77 -16.20 21.28 -8.25
CA ALA A 77 -17.46 22.01 -8.07
C ALA A 77 -18.42 21.17 -7.21
N GLU A 78 -19.25 21.84 -6.40
CA GLU A 78 -20.04 21.32 -5.27
C GLU A 78 -21.09 20.22 -5.58
N GLY A 79 -20.95 19.48 -6.69
CA GLY A 79 -21.70 18.26 -6.93
C GLY A 79 -21.40 17.18 -5.88
N ASN A 80 -22.43 16.41 -5.54
CA ASN A 80 -22.32 15.22 -4.69
C ASN A 80 -22.78 13.99 -5.48
N PRO A 81 -21.87 13.10 -5.93
CA PRO A 81 -20.41 13.13 -5.73
C PRO A 81 -19.69 14.16 -6.63
N PRO A 82 -18.48 14.60 -6.25
CA PRO A 82 -17.60 15.39 -7.14
C PRO A 82 -17.30 14.64 -8.44
N ARG A 83 -17.15 15.35 -9.57
CA ARG A 83 -16.90 14.73 -10.88
C ARG A 83 -15.66 13.83 -10.90
N VAL A 84 -14.64 14.17 -10.13
CA VAL A 84 -13.42 13.34 -10.00
C VAL A 84 -13.71 11.94 -9.46
N VAL A 85 -14.70 11.79 -8.57
CA VAL A 85 -15.10 10.49 -8.01
C VAL A 85 -15.70 9.62 -9.11
N ALA A 86 -16.67 10.16 -9.85
CA ALA A 86 -17.31 9.45 -10.97
C ALA A 86 -16.32 9.12 -12.09
N ALA A 87 -15.38 10.03 -12.40
CA ALA A 87 -14.35 9.79 -13.40
C ALA A 87 -13.38 8.68 -13.00
N MET A 88 -13.00 8.61 -11.72
CA MET A 88 -12.12 7.56 -11.21
C MET A 88 -12.80 6.19 -11.24
N ASP A 89 -14.04 6.11 -10.76
CA ASP A 89 -14.86 4.88 -10.82
C ASP A 89 -15.00 4.38 -12.27
N GLN A 90 -15.38 5.27 -13.19
CA GLN A 90 -15.50 4.95 -14.61
C GLN A 90 -14.16 4.49 -15.22
N ALA A 91 -13.04 5.05 -14.79
CA ALA A 91 -11.72 4.66 -15.28
C ALA A 91 -11.36 3.22 -14.89
N PHE A 92 -11.66 2.80 -13.66
CA PHE A 92 -11.49 1.41 -13.23
C PHE A 92 -12.40 0.46 -14.02
N MET A 93 -13.67 0.84 -14.22
CA MET A 93 -14.63 0.00 -14.95
C MET A 93 -14.23 -0.18 -16.42
N LYS A 94 -13.82 0.90 -17.12
CA LYS A 94 -13.30 0.78 -18.49
C LYS A 94 -12.03 -0.07 -18.55
N SER A 95 -11.15 0.06 -17.56
CA SER A 95 -9.94 -0.77 -17.48
C SER A 95 -10.29 -2.26 -17.30
N GLN A 96 -11.36 -2.58 -16.57
CA GLN A 96 -11.87 -3.95 -16.43
C GLN A 96 -12.47 -4.47 -17.74
N ASP A 97 -13.19 -3.62 -18.48
CA ASP A 97 -13.72 -3.96 -19.80
C ASP A 97 -12.59 -4.29 -20.79
N ASP A 98 -11.48 -3.57 -20.71
CA ASP A 98 -10.28 -3.78 -21.54
C ASP A 98 -9.48 -5.05 -21.18
N MET A 99 -9.77 -5.71 -20.04
CA MET A 99 -9.01 -6.90 -19.64
C MET A 99 -9.11 -8.03 -20.68
N PRO A 100 -8.00 -8.72 -20.98
CA PRO A 100 -8.01 -9.82 -21.94
C PRO A 100 -8.87 -10.99 -21.46
N THR A 101 -9.47 -11.71 -22.40
CA THR A 101 -10.27 -12.92 -22.17
C THR A 101 -9.51 -14.22 -22.45
N GLU A 102 -8.26 -14.13 -22.92
CA GLU A 102 -7.42 -15.27 -23.27
C GLU A 102 -6.53 -15.72 -22.11
N PHE A 103 -6.32 -17.03 -21.99
CA PHE A 103 -5.42 -17.62 -20.99
C PHE A 103 -3.94 -17.43 -21.40
N PRO A 104 -3.00 -17.15 -20.47
CA PRO A 104 -3.19 -17.01 -19.01
C PRO A 104 -3.60 -15.59 -18.57
N ALA A 105 -3.57 -14.59 -19.44
CA ALA A 105 -3.77 -13.20 -19.07
C ALA A 105 -5.13 -12.93 -18.39
N ALA A 106 -6.18 -13.66 -18.78
CA ALA A 106 -7.51 -13.52 -18.19
C ALA A 106 -7.63 -14.04 -16.74
N GLN A 107 -6.64 -14.80 -16.25
CA GLN A 107 -6.53 -15.23 -14.85
C GLN A 107 -5.75 -14.24 -13.98
N SER A 108 -5.01 -13.32 -14.61
CA SER A 108 -4.32 -12.27 -13.85
C SER A 108 -5.34 -11.31 -13.23
N GLY A 109 -4.97 -10.74 -12.10
CA GLY A 109 -5.66 -9.59 -11.55
C GLY A 109 -4.68 -8.65 -10.87
N SER A 110 -5.21 -7.53 -10.39
CA SER A 110 -4.40 -6.55 -9.70
C SER A 110 -5.23 -5.76 -8.70
N THR A 111 -4.69 -5.58 -7.50
CA THR A 111 -5.15 -4.51 -6.60
C THR A 111 -4.49 -3.21 -7.00
N GLY A 112 -5.03 -2.11 -6.53
CA GLY A 112 -4.53 -0.82 -6.91
C GLY A 112 -4.99 0.28 -5.98
N VAL A 113 -4.12 1.26 -5.85
CA VAL A 113 -4.46 2.53 -5.26
C VAL A 113 -4.11 3.65 -6.24
N ALA A 114 -5.04 4.58 -6.45
CA ALA A 114 -4.89 5.71 -7.34
C ALA A 114 -5.28 7.00 -6.62
N CYS A 115 -4.39 7.99 -6.63
CA CYS A 115 -4.61 9.27 -5.98
C CYS A 115 -4.57 10.42 -6.98
N TRP A 116 -5.63 11.22 -7.00
CA TRP A 116 -5.66 12.52 -7.68
C TRP A 116 -5.37 13.65 -6.70
N VAL A 117 -4.31 14.42 -6.96
CA VAL A 117 -3.90 15.56 -6.15
C VAL A 117 -4.43 16.85 -6.75
N HIS A 118 -5.38 17.47 -6.04
CA HIS A 118 -5.97 18.74 -6.42
C HIS A 118 -5.30 19.90 -5.67
N GLY A 119 -4.99 20.97 -6.41
CA GLY A 119 -4.34 22.17 -5.88
C GLY A 119 -3.86 23.09 -6.99
N ASP A 120 -3.52 24.32 -6.59
CA ASP A 120 -2.93 25.32 -7.47
C ASP A 120 -1.42 25.08 -7.57
N PRO A 121 -0.84 25.05 -8.78
CA PRO A 121 0.61 25.05 -8.94
C PRO A 121 1.25 26.19 -8.12
N GLY A 122 2.23 25.87 -7.29
CA GLY A 122 2.95 26.83 -6.45
C GLY A 122 2.29 27.19 -5.12
N LYS A 123 1.04 26.76 -4.85
CA LYS A 123 0.39 26.89 -3.52
C LYS A 123 0.28 25.55 -2.78
N GLY A 124 0.66 24.46 -3.43
CA GLY A 124 0.52 23.11 -2.92
C GLY A 124 -0.88 22.52 -3.10
N ALA A 125 -1.01 21.27 -2.69
CA ALA A 125 -2.25 20.53 -2.70
C ALA A 125 -3.22 21.11 -1.66
N SER A 126 -4.48 21.23 -2.04
CA SER A 126 -5.59 21.55 -1.14
C SER A 126 -6.45 20.33 -0.84
N LYS A 127 -6.49 19.34 -1.76
CA LYS A 127 -7.22 18.10 -1.59
C LYS A 127 -6.51 16.91 -2.23
N VAL A 128 -6.74 15.73 -1.68
CA VAL A 128 -6.37 14.44 -2.29
C VAL A 128 -7.61 13.58 -2.40
N TYR A 129 -7.83 12.97 -3.57
CA TYR A 129 -8.84 11.96 -3.80
C TYR A 129 -8.15 10.61 -3.93
N ALA A 130 -8.27 9.75 -2.93
CA ALA A 130 -7.62 8.45 -2.86
C ALA A 130 -8.63 7.33 -3.15
N SER A 131 -8.42 6.63 -4.26
CA SER A 131 -9.23 5.51 -4.74
C SER A 131 -8.52 4.20 -4.47
N CYS A 132 -9.17 3.30 -3.73
CA CYS A 132 -8.62 2.04 -3.28
C CYS A 132 -9.42 0.87 -3.85
N LEU A 133 -8.75 -0.03 -4.57
CA LEU A 133 -9.31 -1.26 -5.11
C LEU A 133 -8.47 -2.44 -4.61
N GLY A 134 -8.93 -3.11 -3.56
CA GLY A 134 -8.21 -4.23 -2.94
C GLY A 134 -7.39 -3.80 -1.71
N ASP A 135 -6.26 -4.44 -1.48
CA ASP A 135 -5.45 -4.35 -0.25
C ASP A 135 -4.21 -3.45 -0.33
N SER A 136 -3.92 -2.88 -1.51
CA SER A 136 -3.06 -1.70 -1.65
C SER A 136 -3.56 -0.54 -0.76
N LYS A 137 -2.70 0.43 -0.44
CA LYS A 137 -3.04 1.51 0.51
C LYS A 137 -2.53 2.88 0.08
N ALA A 138 -3.30 3.92 0.36
CA ALA A 138 -2.82 5.30 0.36
C ALA A 138 -2.97 5.92 1.74
N LEU A 139 -2.07 6.83 2.09
CA LEU A 139 -2.13 7.62 3.31
C LEU A 139 -1.46 8.98 3.18
N LEU A 140 -1.85 9.92 4.04
CA LEU A 140 -1.13 11.18 4.26
C LEU A 140 -0.41 11.13 5.60
N PHE A 141 0.80 11.66 5.67
CA PHE A 141 1.54 11.79 6.92
C PHE A 141 2.34 13.08 6.99
N ASP A 142 2.63 13.52 8.22
CA ASP A 142 3.54 14.64 8.48
C ASP A 142 5.00 14.19 8.35
N MET A 143 5.73 14.81 7.42
CA MET A 143 7.12 14.44 7.13
C MET A 143 8.10 14.65 8.30
N ARG A 144 7.71 15.37 9.35
CA ARG A 144 8.57 15.67 10.51
C ARG A 144 8.55 14.58 11.57
N ASP A 145 7.38 14.01 11.83
CA ASP A 145 7.18 13.04 12.92
C ASP A 145 6.53 11.73 12.48
N GLY A 146 6.18 11.61 11.19
CA GLY A 146 5.59 10.40 10.62
C GLY A 146 4.12 10.21 10.99
N LYS A 147 3.47 11.14 11.70
CA LYS A 147 2.09 10.93 12.13
C LYS A 147 1.12 11.06 10.96
N ILE A 148 0.16 10.14 10.90
CA ILE A 148 -0.99 10.21 10.00
C ILE A 148 -2.07 11.06 10.70
N PRO A 149 -2.37 12.28 10.22
CA PRO A 149 -3.28 13.19 10.90
C PRO A 149 -4.72 12.67 10.86
N PRO A 150 -5.50 12.90 11.94
CA PRO A 150 -6.96 12.78 11.85
C PRO A 150 -7.48 13.90 10.95
N MET A 151 -8.46 13.59 10.09
CA MET A 151 -9.07 14.59 9.22
C MET A 151 -10.53 14.29 8.92
N GLN A 152 -11.22 15.31 8.40
CA GLN A 152 -12.55 15.10 7.85
C GLN A 152 -12.42 14.33 6.53
N VAL A 153 -13.07 13.18 6.45
CA VAL A 153 -13.02 12.30 5.28
C VAL A 153 -14.42 12.20 4.68
N ARG A 154 -14.52 12.39 3.37
CA ARG A 154 -15.72 12.02 2.62
C ARG A 154 -15.43 10.73 1.88
N THR A 155 -16.34 9.77 1.94
CA THR A 155 -16.14 8.44 1.35
C THR A 155 -17.25 8.17 0.34
N TRP A 156 -16.88 7.71 -0.84
CA TRP A 156 -17.80 7.20 -1.84
C TRP A 156 -17.40 5.78 -2.18
N ASP A 157 -18.35 4.87 -2.09
CA ASP A 157 -18.15 3.46 -2.40
C ASP A 157 -19.34 3.02 -3.22
N HIS A 158 -19.13 2.69 -4.49
CA HIS A 158 -20.24 2.27 -5.36
C HIS A 158 -20.85 0.96 -4.86
N GLU A 159 -20.02 0.01 -4.42
CA GLU A 159 -20.46 -1.30 -3.93
C GLU A 159 -21.38 -1.13 -2.71
N VAL A 160 -21.02 -0.24 -1.77
CA VAL A 160 -21.82 0.04 -0.57
C VAL A 160 -22.97 1.00 -0.86
N GLY A 161 -22.79 1.95 -1.77
CA GLY A 161 -23.78 2.95 -2.14
C GLY A 161 -25.04 2.35 -2.76
N THR A 162 -24.90 1.20 -3.42
CA THR A 162 -26.05 0.38 -3.85
C THR A 162 -26.89 -0.18 -2.69
N LEU A 163 -26.33 -0.23 -1.46
CA LEU A 163 -26.98 -0.80 -0.28
C LEU A 163 -27.35 0.23 0.82
N GLN A 164 -26.59 1.31 0.99
CA GLN A 164 -26.68 2.19 2.18
C GLN A 164 -26.70 3.70 1.88
N GLY A 165 -26.56 4.11 0.61
CA GLY A 165 -26.46 5.53 0.22
C GLY A 165 -25.08 6.16 0.49
N ALA A 166 -24.83 7.35 -0.07
CA ALA A 166 -23.56 8.06 0.08
C ALA A 166 -23.38 8.55 1.53
N GLY A 167 -22.26 8.19 2.17
CA GLY A 167 -21.96 8.53 3.56
C GLY A 167 -20.84 9.55 3.70
N VAL A 168 -20.97 10.47 4.68
CA VAL A 168 -19.86 11.29 5.17
C VAL A 168 -19.47 10.76 6.54
N CYS A 169 -18.20 10.37 6.74
CA CYS A 169 -17.68 9.95 8.03
C CYS A 169 -16.81 11.05 8.63
N SER A 170 -17.26 11.70 9.71
CA SER A 170 -16.41 12.61 10.47
C SER A 170 -15.39 11.83 11.32
N GLY A 171 -14.12 12.27 11.31
CA GLY A 171 -13.11 11.79 12.27
C GLY A 171 -12.33 10.53 11.87
N SER A 172 -12.04 10.31 10.59
CA SER A 172 -11.18 9.21 10.15
C SER A 172 -9.73 9.65 9.97
N ARG A 173 -8.80 8.70 10.03
CA ARG A 173 -7.39 8.93 9.69
C ARG A 173 -7.27 9.15 8.19
N ALA A 174 -6.23 9.87 7.79
CA ALA A 174 -5.90 10.11 6.39
C ALA A 174 -5.33 8.85 5.70
N GLU A 175 -6.11 7.77 5.66
CA GLU A 175 -5.71 6.48 5.10
C GLU A 175 -6.87 5.77 4.38
N THR A 176 -6.56 4.97 3.36
CA THR A 176 -7.52 4.06 2.74
C THR A 176 -7.60 2.74 3.52
N PHE A 177 -8.74 2.08 3.38
CA PHE A 177 -8.95 0.76 3.95
C PHE A 177 -8.50 -0.32 2.97
N CYS A 178 -7.90 -1.38 3.51
CA CYS A 178 -7.60 -2.57 2.71
C CYS A 178 -8.90 -3.37 2.54
N HIS A 179 -9.25 -3.70 1.31
CA HIS A 179 -10.42 -4.51 0.97
C HIS A 179 -10.03 -5.98 0.81
N ASN A 180 -9.88 -6.61 1.96
CA ASN A 180 -9.65 -8.03 2.14
C ASN A 180 -10.52 -8.54 3.29
N LEU A 181 -10.61 -9.85 3.45
CA LEU A 181 -11.40 -10.47 4.51
C LEU A 181 -10.61 -10.62 5.81
N THR A 182 -9.38 -10.10 5.86
CA THR A 182 -8.52 -10.14 7.04
C THR A 182 -9.00 -9.06 8.03
N GLY A 183 -10.00 -9.44 8.81
CA GLY A 183 -10.49 -8.72 9.99
C GLY A 183 -10.29 -9.57 11.23
N GLY A 184 -9.06 -9.95 11.53
CA GLY A 184 -8.72 -10.41 12.87
C GLY A 184 -8.63 -9.19 13.77
N LEU A 185 -9.65 -8.94 14.62
CA LEU A 185 -9.44 -8.01 15.72
C LEU A 185 -8.58 -8.71 16.76
N LEU A 186 -7.44 -8.11 17.14
CA LEU A 186 -6.78 -8.44 18.39
C LEU A 186 -7.79 -8.15 19.50
N ASN A 187 -8.33 -9.18 20.15
CA ASN A 187 -9.20 -9.00 21.28
C ASN A 187 -8.40 -8.31 22.39
N SER A 188 -8.71 -7.05 22.67
CA SER A 188 -7.98 -6.21 23.63
C SER A 188 -7.98 -6.75 25.06
N ARG A 189 -8.87 -7.70 25.39
CA ARG A 189 -8.90 -8.35 26.71
C ARG A 189 -7.92 -9.51 26.87
N ASP A 190 -7.63 -10.26 25.82
CA ASP A 190 -6.84 -11.50 25.92
C ASP A 190 -5.71 -11.62 24.89
N GLY A 191 -5.55 -10.63 24.00
CA GLY A 191 -4.51 -10.62 22.97
C GLY A 191 -4.69 -11.70 21.91
N LYS A 192 -5.83 -12.41 21.86
CA LYS A 192 -6.09 -13.45 20.87
C LYS A 192 -6.73 -12.82 19.63
N TRP A 193 -6.27 -13.26 18.47
CA TRP A 193 -6.89 -12.92 17.19
C TRP A 193 -8.26 -13.58 17.10
N THR A 194 -9.27 -12.82 16.71
CA THR A 194 -10.63 -13.30 16.60
C THR A 194 -11.17 -12.97 15.23
N GLY A 195 -11.54 -13.99 14.45
CA GLY A 195 -12.07 -13.85 13.10
C GLY A 195 -13.33 -12.99 13.00
N MET A 196 -13.85 -12.85 11.77
CA MET A 196 -14.94 -11.92 11.39
C MET A 196 -16.18 -11.95 12.30
N ASP A 197 -16.43 -13.05 13.02
CA ASP A 197 -17.53 -13.21 13.97
C ASP A 197 -17.53 -12.19 15.12
N LYS A 198 -16.40 -11.51 15.38
CA LYS A 198 -16.30 -10.49 16.45
C LYS A 198 -16.25 -9.04 15.94
N ASP A 199 -16.23 -8.82 14.63
CA ASP A 199 -16.38 -7.49 14.02
C ASP A 199 -17.42 -7.49 12.89
N PRO A 200 -18.72 -7.65 13.22
CA PRO A 200 -19.79 -7.65 12.23
C PRO A 200 -19.98 -6.30 11.53
N HIS A 201 -19.21 -5.28 11.92
CA HIS A 201 -19.21 -3.94 11.31
C HIS A 201 -17.89 -3.60 10.63
N GLY A 202 -16.91 -4.51 10.66
CA GLY A 202 -15.60 -4.34 10.05
C GLY A 202 -15.64 -4.45 8.53
N ILE A 203 -14.61 -3.92 7.89
CA ILE A 203 -14.48 -3.92 6.42
C ILE A 203 -14.52 -5.36 5.87
N GLY A 204 -13.82 -6.31 6.48
CA GLY A 204 -13.83 -7.70 6.01
C GLY A 204 -15.23 -8.35 5.99
N PHE A 205 -16.05 -8.09 7.02
CA PHE A 205 -17.42 -8.60 7.05
C PHE A 205 -18.32 -7.90 6.03
N ARG A 206 -18.17 -6.57 5.88
CA ARG A 206 -18.85 -5.79 4.83
C ARG A 206 -18.54 -6.33 3.44
N GLU A 207 -17.27 -6.56 3.13
CA GLU A 207 -16.83 -7.10 1.84
C GLU A 207 -17.36 -8.53 1.59
N PHE A 208 -17.38 -9.38 2.63
CA PHE A 208 -18.01 -10.70 2.53
C PHE A 208 -19.50 -10.61 2.18
N GLN A 209 -20.25 -9.72 2.84
CA GLN A 209 -21.67 -9.52 2.55
C GLN A 209 -21.89 -9.07 1.10
N LEU A 210 -21.08 -8.12 0.62
CA LEU A 210 -21.15 -7.64 -0.77
C LEU A 210 -20.91 -8.78 -1.78
N LEU A 211 -19.84 -9.56 -1.59
CA LEU A 211 -19.55 -10.72 -2.45
C LEU A 211 -20.65 -11.78 -2.39
N SER A 212 -21.17 -12.06 -1.19
CA SER A 212 -22.24 -13.03 -0.98
C SER A 212 -23.52 -12.66 -1.71
N GLN A 213 -23.90 -11.38 -1.66
CA GLN A 213 -25.04 -10.85 -2.40
C GLN A 213 -24.79 -10.86 -3.91
N ARG A 214 -23.61 -10.41 -4.36
CA ARG A 214 -23.25 -10.33 -5.79
C ARG A 214 -23.29 -11.69 -6.47
N HIS A 215 -22.79 -12.72 -5.80
CA HIS A 215 -22.61 -14.06 -6.35
C HIS A 215 -23.67 -15.08 -5.90
N ASN A 216 -24.64 -14.66 -5.07
CA ASN A 216 -25.66 -15.51 -4.47
C ASN A 216 -25.06 -16.72 -3.74
N PHE A 217 -24.09 -16.50 -2.85
CA PHE A 217 -23.51 -17.61 -2.09
C PHE A 217 -24.56 -18.30 -1.22
N PRO A 218 -24.56 -19.65 -1.15
CA PRO A 218 -25.43 -20.35 -0.21
C PRO A 218 -24.99 -20.01 1.22
N ALA A 219 -25.94 -19.99 2.16
CA ALA A 219 -25.65 -19.70 3.58
C ALA A 219 -24.64 -20.67 4.22
N SER A 220 -24.44 -21.85 3.62
CA SER A 220 -23.44 -22.83 4.03
C SER A 220 -22.00 -22.46 3.62
N ARG A 221 -21.83 -21.54 2.66
CA ARG A 221 -20.50 -21.13 2.19
C ARG A 221 -19.92 -20.13 3.19
N LYS A 222 -18.91 -20.61 3.92
CA LYS A 222 -18.17 -19.80 4.89
C LYS A 222 -16.81 -19.42 4.31
N PRO A 223 -16.30 -18.21 4.65
CA PRO A 223 -14.89 -17.92 4.54
C PRO A 223 -14.06 -19.03 5.17
N TYR A 224 -12.94 -19.36 4.57
CA TYR A 224 -12.01 -20.34 5.12
C TYR A 224 -10.64 -19.70 5.32
N ASN A 225 -9.95 -20.12 6.38
CA ASN A 225 -8.63 -19.64 6.71
C ASN A 225 -7.58 -20.47 5.94
N ILE A 226 -6.72 -19.82 5.16
CA ILE A 226 -5.66 -20.45 4.36
C ILE A 226 -4.25 -20.15 4.87
N SER A 227 -4.15 -19.74 6.12
CA SER A 227 -2.90 -19.40 6.78
C SER A 227 -1.77 -20.38 6.50
N ASN A 228 -0.74 -19.89 5.80
CA ASN A 228 0.48 -20.66 5.51
C ASN A 228 1.57 -20.38 6.56
N MET A 229 1.36 -19.37 7.42
CA MET A 229 2.27 -18.90 8.46
C MET A 229 1.60 -18.92 9.85
N PRO A 230 2.35 -19.11 10.93
CA PRO A 230 1.74 -19.08 12.27
C PRO A 230 1.20 -17.70 12.63
N GLY A 231 0.06 -17.64 13.30
CA GLY A 231 -0.53 -16.38 13.77
C GLY A 231 -1.18 -15.54 12.67
N GLU A 232 -1.08 -15.98 11.42
CA GLU A 232 -1.78 -15.40 10.29
C GLU A 232 -3.18 -15.99 10.22
N GLU A 233 -4.21 -15.15 10.05
CA GLU A 233 -5.54 -15.61 9.66
C GLU A 233 -5.90 -14.96 8.32
N ARG A 234 -5.49 -15.61 7.22
CA ARG A 234 -5.88 -15.19 5.87
C ARG A 234 -7.21 -15.81 5.54
N TRP A 235 -8.26 -15.01 5.63
CA TRP A 235 -9.59 -15.44 5.25
C TRP A 235 -9.77 -15.28 3.76
N ARG A 236 -10.21 -16.35 3.11
CA ARG A 236 -10.61 -16.34 1.71
C ARG A 236 -12.07 -16.68 1.60
N VAL A 237 -12.76 -15.92 0.77
CA VAL A 237 -14.03 -16.30 0.17
C VAL A 237 -13.70 -16.22 -1.30
N LEU A 238 -13.75 -17.35 -1.98
CA LEU A 238 -13.20 -17.56 -3.34
C LEU A 238 -11.69 -17.83 -3.35
N ASP A 239 -11.17 -18.38 -4.44
CA ASP A 239 -9.71 -18.53 -4.69
C ASP A 239 -9.07 -17.16 -5.05
N VAL A 240 -9.48 -16.10 -4.34
CA VAL A 240 -9.01 -14.73 -4.54
C VAL A 240 -8.86 -14.04 -3.19
N GLU A 241 -7.72 -13.39 -2.97
CA GLU A 241 -7.35 -12.78 -1.70
C GLU A 241 -7.02 -11.29 -1.85
N PRO A 242 -7.70 -10.61 -2.78
CA PRO A 242 -8.44 -9.41 -2.36
C PRO A 242 -9.93 -9.53 -2.71
N THR A 243 -10.81 -8.89 -1.92
CA THR A 243 -12.26 -8.88 -2.19
C THR A 243 -12.63 -7.96 -3.34
N ARG A 244 -11.76 -6.98 -3.62
CA ARG A 244 -11.81 -6.15 -4.81
C ARG A 244 -10.51 -6.23 -5.58
N ALA A 245 -10.60 -6.35 -6.89
CA ALA A 245 -9.46 -6.31 -7.79
C ALA A 245 -9.94 -6.13 -9.22
N LEU A 246 -9.07 -5.61 -10.06
CA LEU A 246 -9.23 -5.66 -11.50
C LEU A 246 -8.77 -7.04 -12.02
N GLY A 247 -9.32 -7.49 -13.15
CA GLY A 247 -8.99 -8.76 -13.79
C GLY A 247 -9.92 -9.91 -13.42
N HIS A 248 -9.36 -11.13 -13.36
CA HIS A 248 -10.09 -12.39 -13.10
C HIS A 248 -11.30 -12.61 -14.02
N LYS A 249 -11.20 -12.18 -15.29
CA LYS A 249 -12.34 -12.08 -16.23
C LYS A 249 -13.06 -13.40 -16.51
N LEU A 250 -12.35 -14.53 -16.35
CA LEU A 250 -12.91 -15.87 -16.53
C LEU A 250 -13.38 -16.53 -15.23
N LYS A 251 -13.17 -15.91 -14.06
CA LYS A 251 -13.66 -16.46 -12.80
C LYS A 251 -15.16 -16.23 -12.71
N ARG A 252 -15.92 -17.32 -12.53
CA ARG A 252 -17.37 -17.27 -12.28
C ARG A 252 -17.70 -16.36 -11.10
N GLU A 253 -16.87 -16.43 -10.07
CA GLU A 253 -16.96 -15.65 -8.86
C GLU A 253 -15.73 -14.74 -8.83
N HIS A 254 -15.86 -13.60 -9.48
CA HIS A 254 -14.79 -12.60 -9.56
C HIS A 254 -14.86 -11.63 -8.37
N PRO A 255 -13.76 -10.95 -8.02
CA PRO A 255 -13.77 -9.85 -7.06
C PRO A 255 -14.72 -8.72 -7.47
N LEU A 256 -15.03 -7.84 -6.52
CA LEU A 256 -15.65 -6.56 -6.82
C LEU A 256 -14.68 -5.67 -7.64
N HIS A 257 -15.23 -4.78 -8.46
CA HIS A 257 -14.43 -4.00 -9.42
C HIS A 257 -14.50 -2.49 -9.17
N HIS A 258 -15.43 -2.04 -8.33
CA HIS A 258 -15.53 -0.63 -8.00
C HIS A 258 -14.63 -0.27 -6.80
N PRO A 259 -13.83 0.80 -6.89
CA PRO A 259 -13.00 1.24 -5.78
C PRO A 259 -13.82 1.97 -4.71
N GLU A 260 -13.30 1.99 -3.48
CA GLU A 260 -13.69 2.96 -2.45
C GLU A 260 -12.85 4.24 -2.62
N ILE A 261 -13.49 5.40 -2.71
CA ILE A 261 -12.83 6.68 -2.94
C ILE A 261 -13.00 7.57 -1.70
N LYS A 262 -11.90 8.09 -1.19
CA LYS A 262 -11.85 9.04 -0.07
C LYS A 262 -11.38 10.41 -0.53
N GLU A 263 -11.99 11.48 -0.02
CA GLU A 263 -11.46 12.84 -0.13
C GLU A 263 -10.83 13.28 1.19
N TRP A 264 -9.61 13.81 1.08
CA TRP A 264 -8.81 14.36 2.17
C TRP A 264 -8.53 15.83 1.93
N ALA A 265 -8.83 16.67 2.91
CA ALA A 265 -8.43 18.08 2.89
C ALA A 265 -6.98 18.21 3.38
N VAL A 266 -6.16 18.95 2.62
CA VAL A 266 -4.74 19.17 2.94
C VAL A 266 -4.57 20.61 3.44
N SER A 267 -4.31 20.78 4.73
CA SER A 267 -4.15 22.08 5.37
C SER A 267 -2.72 22.63 5.29
N GLU A 268 -1.72 21.76 5.41
CA GLU A 268 -0.30 22.12 5.42
C GLU A 268 0.49 21.33 4.35
N PRO A 269 0.34 21.65 3.06
CA PRO A 269 0.97 20.88 1.97
C PRO A 269 2.50 20.86 2.04
N SER A 270 3.13 21.84 2.68
CA SER A 270 4.58 21.89 2.92
C SER A 270 5.10 20.91 3.96
N ARG A 271 4.20 20.27 4.72
CA ARG A 271 4.52 19.27 5.74
C ARG A 271 3.89 17.91 5.45
N ALA A 272 2.85 17.88 4.63
CA ALA A 272 2.16 16.67 4.26
C ALA A 272 2.86 15.95 3.10
N MET A 273 2.99 14.64 3.25
CA MET A 273 3.42 13.75 2.18
C MET A 273 2.34 12.71 1.93
N LEU A 274 2.07 12.44 0.65
CA LEU A 274 1.19 11.36 0.23
C LEU A 274 2.03 10.12 -0.05
N MET A 275 1.64 8.98 0.53
CA MET A 275 2.23 7.68 0.27
C MET A 275 1.16 6.77 -0.33
N LEU A 276 1.52 6.07 -1.40
CA LEU A 276 0.75 4.99 -2.01
C LEU A 276 1.64 3.74 -1.97
N SER A 277 1.13 2.59 -1.55
CA SER A 277 1.90 1.35 -1.54
C SER A 277 1.05 0.15 -1.93
N CYS A 278 1.70 -0.89 -2.44
CA CYS A 278 1.12 -2.23 -2.45
C CYS A 278 0.98 -2.77 -1.02
N ASP A 279 0.47 -3.99 -0.90
CA ASP A 279 0.31 -4.61 0.40
C ASP A 279 1.66 -4.97 1.03
N GLY A 280 2.78 -5.08 0.31
CA GLY A 280 4.04 -5.66 0.80
C GLY A 280 4.66 -5.05 2.07
N PHE A 281 4.30 -3.82 2.45
CA PHE A 281 4.64 -3.26 3.78
C PHE A 281 3.81 -3.86 4.91
N PHE A 282 2.55 -4.18 4.63
CA PHE A 282 1.51 -4.63 5.55
C PHE A 282 1.19 -6.12 5.37
N SER A 283 1.66 -6.72 4.28
CA SER A 283 1.53 -8.14 4.02
C SER A 283 2.27 -8.87 5.12
N LYS A 284 1.55 -9.81 5.74
CA LYS A 284 2.00 -10.51 6.95
C LYS A 284 2.40 -9.59 8.10
N GLU A 285 1.97 -8.34 8.10
CA GLU A 285 2.36 -7.38 9.13
C GLU A 285 3.88 -7.16 9.20
N ALA A 286 4.60 -7.18 8.06
CA ALA A 286 6.04 -6.86 8.04
C ALA A 286 6.32 -5.53 8.77
N PHE A 287 5.46 -4.54 8.53
CA PHE A 287 5.16 -3.47 9.46
C PHE A 287 3.78 -3.69 10.09
N ALA A 288 3.72 -3.57 11.42
CA ALA A 288 2.50 -3.81 12.19
C ALA A 288 1.35 -2.86 11.82
N THR A 289 1.67 -1.60 11.53
CA THR A 289 0.70 -0.56 11.19
C THR A 289 1.29 0.43 10.19
N PRO A 290 0.45 1.21 9.49
CA PRO A 290 0.89 2.35 8.68
C PRO A 290 1.80 3.34 9.43
N ASP A 291 1.55 3.57 10.72
CA ASP A 291 2.39 4.43 11.57
C ASP A 291 3.83 3.95 11.66
N HIS A 292 4.08 2.65 11.64
CA HIS A 292 5.46 2.17 11.73
C HIS A 292 6.24 2.53 10.47
N VAL A 293 5.63 2.44 9.29
CA VAL A 293 6.27 2.79 8.01
C VAL A 293 6.57 4.30 7.97
N THR A 294 5.59 5.14 8.30
CA THR A 294 5.74 6.60 8.23
C THR A 294 6.68 7.14 9.30
N ARG A 295 6.68 6.56 10.52
CA ARG A 295 7.66 6.89 11.58
C ARG A 295 9.07 6.51 11.18
N PHE A 296 9.27 5.33 10.57
CA PHE A 296 10.58 4.97 10.03
C PHE A 296 11.02 5.97 8.95
N CYS A 297 10.14 6.36 8.03
CA CYS A 297 10.48 7.35 7.00
C CYS A 297 10.86 8.73 7.60
N ALA A 298 10.14 9.20 8.62
CA ALA A 298 10.39 10.50 9.24
C ALA A 298 11.66 10.51 10.11
N ASP A 299 11.87 9.48 10.92
CA ASP A 299 13.04 9.34 11.80
C ASP A 299 13.42 7.87 11.99
N PRO A 300 14.25 7.31 11.07
CA PRO A 300 14.67 5.91 11.15
C PRO A 300 15.40 5.58 12.45
N GLN A 301 16.20 6.52 12.96
CA GLN A 301 17.04 6.29 14.13
C GLN A 301 16.18 6.16 15.39
N SER A 302 15.25 7.07 15.63
CA SER A 302 14.35 6.99 16.78
C SER A 302 13.38 5.82 16.66
N TYR A 303 12.88 5.52 15.45
CA TYR A 303 12.03 4.36 15.21
C TYR A 303 12.74 3.05 15.55
N CYS A 304 13.99 2.86 15.10
CA CYS A 304 14.80 1.68 15.41
C CYS A 304 15.20 1.57 16.89
N LYS A 305 14.93 2.59 17.71
CA LYS A 305 15.11 2.55 19.17
C LYS A 305 13.81 2.27 19.93
N ASP A 306 12.66 2.20 19.26
CA ASP A 306 11.38 1.97 19.88
C ASP A 306 11.30 0.54 20.46
N PRO A 307 11.05 0.36 21.78
CA PRO A 307 10.89 -0.97 22.38
C PRO A 307 9.75 -1.80 21.79
N THR A 308 8.79 -1.14 21.12
CA THR A 308 7.62 -1.77 20.50
C THR A 308 7.83 -2.12 19.02
N LEU A 309 9.02 -1.89 18.46
CA LEU A 309 9.37 -2.12 17.04
C LEU A 309 8.82 -3.44 16.48
N PHE A 310 8.99 -4.53 17.23
CA PHE A 310 8.61 -5.88 16.79
C PHE A 310 7.16 -6.27 17.12
N ASN A 311 6.42 -5.46 17.89
CA ASN A 311 5.07 -5.80 18.28
C ASN A 311 4.13 -5.83 17.07
N GLY A 312 3.38 -6.93 16.91
CA GLY A 312 2.49 -7.10 15.76
C GLY A 312 3.23 -7.24 14.44
N THR A 313 4.46 -7.74 14.43
CA THR A 313 5.20 -8.03 13.19
C THR A 313 5.23 -9.53 12.90
N CYS A 314 5.24 -9.93 11.62
CA CYS A 314 5.44 -11.35 11.26
C CYS A 314 6.75 -11.91 11.82
N LEU A 315 7.82 -11.11 11.89
CA LEU A 315 9.07 -11.54 12.51
C LEU A 315 8.86 -12.01 13.95
N LYS A 316 8.12 -11.24 14.76
CA LYS A 316 7.82 -11.62 16.14
C LYS A 316 6.94 -12.86 16.18
N ALA A 317 5.87 -12.91 15.38
CA ALA A 317 4.97 -14.06 15.31
C ALA A 317 5.70 -15.36 14.89
N LEU A 318 6.61 -15.27 13.92
CA LEU A 318 7.48 -16.37 13.50
C LEU A 318 8.33 -16.89 14.66
N LEU A 319 8.95 -15.98 15.44
CA LEU A 319 9.81 -16.37 16.55
C LEU A 319 9.04 -16.86 17.78
N GLU A 320 7.84 -16.34 18.04
CA GLU A 320 6.93 -16.89 19.06
C GLU A 320 6.63 -18.36 18.77
N ARG A 321 6.41 -18.69 17.51
CA ARG A 321 6.08 -20.05 17.08
C ARG A 321 7.26 -21.03 17.21
N LEU A 322 8.48 -20.51 17.18
CA LEU A 322 9.71 -21.28 17.36
C LEU A 322 10.20 -21.28 18.82
N ASP A 323 9.48 -20.59 19.72
CA ASP A 323 9.93 -20.32 21.10
C ASP A 323 11.28 -19.58 21.17
N GLU A 324 11.53 -18.69 20.20
CA GLU A 324 12.79 -17.97 20.01
C GLU A 324 12.68 -16.45 20.18
N THR A 325 11.57 -15.93 20.72
CA THR A 325 11.39 -14.47 20.92
C THR A 325 12.49 -13.85 21.77
N HIS A 326 13.02 -14.60 22.74
CA HIS A 326 14.15 -14.19 23.59
C HIS A 326 15.43 -13.88 22.80
N LYS A 327 15.52 -14.31 21.54
CA LYS A 327 16.65 -14.01 20.64
C LYS A 327 16.52 -12.63 19.98
N LEU A 328 15.33 -12.02 19.97
CA LEU A 328 15.18 -10.66 19.47
C LEU A 328 15.93 -9.66 20.38
N PRO A 329 16.70 -8.72 19.81
CA PRO A 329 17.34 -7.69 20.61
C PRO A 329 16.31 -6.73 21.21
N ASN A 330 16.59 -6.16 22.38
CA ASN A 330 15.90 -4.96 22.82
C ASN A 330 16.39 -3.76 21.98
N PRO A 331 15.56 -3.14 21.11
CA PRO A 331 15.99 -2.07 20.21
C PRO A 331 16.57 -0.86 20.94
N ALA A 332 16.06 -0.53 22.14
CA ALA A 332 16.54 0.60 22.94
C ALA A 332 18.03 0.49 23.29
N ASN A 333 18.54 -0.75 23.45
CA ASN A 333 19.88 -1.02 23.98
C ASN A 333 20.97 -1.20 22.92
N VAL A 334 20.64 -1.17 21.63
CA VAL A 334 21.60 -1.39 20.53
C VAL A 334 21.52 -0.29 19.49
N ASP A 335 22.63 0.07 18.85
CA ASP A 335 22.55 0.96 17.68
C ASP A 335 21.86 0.27 16.49
N MET A 336 21.49 1.07 15.47
CA MET A 336 20.71 0.59 14.34
C MET A 336 21.45 -0.46 13.49
N ALA A 337 22.78 -0.37 13.36
CA ALA A 337 23.56 -1.36 12.63
C ALA A 337 23.58 -2.71 13.38
N THR A 338 23.82 -2.65 14.69
CA THR A 338 23.80 -3.81 15.59
C THR A 338 22.41 -4.45 15.65
N LEU A 339 21.35 -3.64 15.61
CA LEU A 339 19.96 -4.13 15.51
C LEU A 339 19.79 -4.99 14.26
N PHE A 340 20.19 -4.49 13.09
CA PHE A 340 20.09 -5.23 11.83
C PHE A 340 20.96 -6.49 11.81
N ASP A 341 22.18 -6.44 12.35
CA ASP A 341 23.04 -7.61 12.50
C ASP A 341 22.36 -8.71 13.33
N LYS A 342 21.73 -8.33 14.46
CA LYS A 342 21.04 -9.27 15.35
C LYS A 342 19.78 -9.84 14.71
N ILE A 343 18.96 -9.02 14.05
CA ILE A 343 17.78 -9.48 13.31
C ILE A 343 18.20 -10.52 12.27
N ARG A 344 19.22 -10.19 11.45
CA ARG A 344 19.73 -11.11 10.44
C ARG A 344 20.18 -12.43 11.02
N ASN A 345 20.98 -12.42 12.09
CA ASN A 345 21.52 -13.64 12.69
C ASN A 345 20.42 -14.57 13.22
N VAL A 346 19.28 -14.01 13.64
CA VAL A 346 18.12 -14.79 14.10
C VAL A 346 17.34 -15.41 12.94
N VAL A 347 17.20 -14.69 11.81
CA VAL A 347 16.32 -15.08 10.71
C VAL A 347 17.03 -15.87 9.61
N PHE A 348 18.26 -15.51 9.27
CA PHE A 348 18.93 -15.95 8.03
C PHE A 348 18.99 -17.47 7.88
N SER A 349 19.25 -18.20 8.97
CA SER A 349 19.33 -19.67 8.96
C SER A 349 17.97 -20.37 8.85
N LYS A 350 16.86 -19.62 8.84
CA LYS A 350 15.48 -20.12 8.80
C LYS A 350 14.82 -19.92 7.43
N LEU A 351 15.50 -19.26 6.49
CA LEU A 351 14.98 -18.98 5.16
C LEU A 351 14.94 -20.27 4.32
N SER A 352 13.87 -20.43 3.54
CA SER A 352 13.53 -21.71 2.88
C SER A 352 14.31 -21.99 1.60
N ASP A 353 14.79 -20.95 0.91
CA ASP A 353 15.39 -21.07 -0.41
C ASP A 353 16.34 -19.91 -0.76
N ASP A 354 17.00 -20.05 -1.91
CA ASP A 354 17.98 -19.08 -2.43
C ASP A 354 17.37 -17.74 -2.81
N THR A 355 16.09 -17.69 -3.18
CA THR A 355 15.41 -16.44 -3.55
C THR A 355 15.22 -15.58 -2.32
N TRP A 356 14.72 -16.18 -1.24
CA TRP A 356 14.64 -15.54 0.08
C TRP A 356 16.01 -15.10 0.57
N THR A 357 16.98 -16.02 0.57
CA THR A 357 18.33 -15.76 1.09
C THR A 357 18.99 -14.59 0.37
N SER A 358 18.85 -14.52 -0.95
CA SER A 358 19.40 -13.44 -1.77
C SER A 358 18.72 -12.09 -1.51
N ALA A 359 17.39 -12.07 -1.46
CA ALA A 359 16.62 -10.85 -1.17
C ALA A 359 16.94 -10.31 0.23
N TYR A 360 17.01 -11.21 1.21
CA TYR A 360 17.28 -10.89 2.60
C TYR A 360 18.71 -10.38 2.82
N ASP A 361 19.72 -11.01 2.21
CA ASP A 361 21.10 -10.53 2.31
C ASP A 361 21.27 -9.17 1.61
N ALA A 362 20.65 -8.95 0.45
CA ALA A 362 20.65 -7.64 -0.22
C ALA A 362 20.04 -6.54 0.67
N ALA A 363 18.90 -6.83 1.30
CA ALA A 363 18.23 -5.93 2.24
C ALA A 363 19.14 -5.58 3.42
N TYR A 364 19.73 -6.60 4.04
CA TYR A 364 20.66 -6.44 5.15
C TYR A 364 21.89 -5.58 4.78
N GLN A 365 22.56 -5.88 3.66
CA GLN A 365 23.76 -5.15 3.23
C GLN A 365 23.46 -3.68 2.98
N TYR A 366 22.29 -3.36 2.40
CA TYR A 366 21.85 -1.99 2.21
C TYR A 366 21.58 -1.29 3.54
N LEU A 367 20.77 -1.91 4.41
CA LEU A 367 20.38 -1.35 5.70
C LEU A 367 21.57 -1.11 6.63
N ARG A 368 22.56 -2.02 6.63
CA ARG A 368 23.79 -1.86 7.40
C ARG A 368 24.59 -0.64 6.96
N LYS A 369 24.72 -0.40 5.65
CA LYS A 369 25.37 0.81 5.11
C LYS A 369 24.57 2.07 5.43
N PHE A 370 23.25 2.02 5.27
CA PHE A 370 22.34 3.11 5.62
C PHE A 370 22.48 3.53 7.09
N ALA A 371 22.64 2.56 8.01
CA ALA A 371 22.82 2.82 9.44
C ALA A 371 24.15 3.48 9.83
N GLN A 372 25.15 3.40 8.96
CA GLN A 372 26.48 3.97 9.18
C GLN A 372 26.57 5.42 8.70
N GLU A 373 25.59 5.92 7.92
CA GLU A 373 25.56 7.31 7.48
C GLU A 373 25.41 8.28 8.68
N ARG A 374 26.04 9.46 8.55
CA ARG A 374 26.09 10.51 9.58
C ARG A 374 25.86 11.88 8.92
N PRO A 375 24.69 12.53 9.14
CA PRO A 375 23.51 12.02 9.86
C PRO A 375 22.86 10.83 9.14
N VAL A 376 22.08 10.02 9.87
CA VAL A 376 21.23 8.98 9.26
C VAL A 376 20.21 9.65 8.34
N PRO A 377 20.04 9.21 7.09
CA PRO A 377 19.12 9.86 6.18
C PRO A 377 17.66 9.68 6.62
N ASN A 378 16.81 10.67 6.36
CA ASN A 378 15.36 10.56 6.52
C ASN A 378 14.63 11.05 5.26
N ILE A 379 13.29 11.05 5.29
CA ILE A 379 12.48 11.41 4.13
C ILE A 379 12.68 12.87 3.68
N THR A 380 13.09 13.76 4.58
CA THR A 380 13.33 15.18 4.26
C THR A 380 14.73 15.44 3.72
N THR A 381 15.72 14.62 4.10
CA THR A 381 17.13 14.82 3.71
C THR A 381 17.56 14.00 2.49
N GLN A 382 17.17 12.72 2.42
CA GLN A 382 17.49 11.83 1.30
C GLN A 382 16.31 10.85 1.05
N PRO A 383 15.17 11.35 0.52
CA PRO A 383 13.93 10.57 0.45
C PRO A 383 14.06 9.26 -0.31
N VAL A 384 14.81 9.23 -1.41
CA VAL A 384 15.05 8.00 -2.19
C VAL A 384 15.70 6.92 -1.34
N LYS A 385 16.78 7.27 -0.62
CA LYS A 385 17.51 6.30 0.21
C LYS A 385 16.67 5.79 1.36
N THR A 386 15.92 6.70 2.00
CA THR A 386 15.05 6.40 3.13
C THR A 386 13.88 5.50 2.71
N LEU A 387 13.26 5.78 1.58
CA LEU A 387 12.17 4.96 1.05
C LEU A 387 12.66 3.56 0.67
N LEU A 388 13.82 3.45 0.02
CA LEU A 388 14.46 2.17 -0.26
C LEU A 388 14.84 1.42 1.04
N ALA A 389 15.31 2.13 2.07
CA ALA A 389 15.56 1.55 3.38
C ALA A 389 14.26 1.01 4.01
N ALA A 390 13.14 1.71 3.85
CA ALA A 390 11.85 1.24 4.36
C ALA A 390 11.41 -0.05 3.66
N CYS A 391 11.54 -0.12 2.32
CA CYS A 391 11.26 -1.35 1.56
C CYS A 391 12.14 -2.52 2.01
N TYR A 392 13.45 -2.29 2.18
CA TYR A 392 14.36 -3.33 2.65
C TYR A 392 14.14 -3.70 4.11
N LEU A 393 13.66 -2.77 4.94
CA LEU A 393 13.28 -3.10 6.31
C LEU A 393 12.06 -4.02 6.33
N ALA A 394 11.06 -3.82 5.46
CA ALA A 394 9.95 -4.78 5.31
C ALA A 394 10.47 -6.19 5.00
N ILE A 395 11.42 -6.31 4.07
CA ILE A 395 12.04 -7.61 3.70
C ILE A 395 12.85 -8.18 4.87
N LEU A 396 13.62 -7.36 5.60
CA LEU A 396 14.39 -7.79 6.77
C LEU A 396 13.47 -8.26 7.92
N LEU A 397 12.27 -7.67 8.00
CA LEU A 397 11.18 -8.07 8.89
C LEU A 397 10.32 -9.21 8.31
N VAL A 398 10.80 -9.90 7.27
CA VAL A 398 10.20 -11.12 6.69
C VAL A 398 8.90 -10.87 5.90
N SER A 399 8.78 -9.72 5.24
CA SER A 399 7.83 -9.55 4.13
C SER A 399 8.18 -10.54 3.01
N ASP A 400 7.19 -11.29 2.53
CA ASP A 400 7.34 -12.24 1.43
C ASP A 400 6.87 -11.68 0.09
N ASP A 401 6.38 -10.44 0.05
CA ASP A 401 5.79 -9.86 -1.14
C ASP A 401 6.73 -8.94 -1.93
N ASN A 402 6.27 -8.52 -3.11
CA ASN A 402 6.81 -7.33 -3.75
C ASN A 402 6.54 -6.12 -2.84
N VAL A 403 7.50 -5.21 -2.75
CA VAL A 403 7.38 -4.00 -1.92
C VAL A 403 7.54 -2.78 -2.81
N SER A 404 6.41 -2.20 -3.20
CA SER A 404 6.31 -1.04 -4.07
C SER A 404 5.62 0.12 -3.39
N VAL A 405 6.16 1.32 -3.58
CA VAL A 405 5.67 2.54 -2.96
C VAL A 405 5.94 3.75 -3.86
N SER A 406 4.99 4.67 -3.86
CA SER A 406 5.10 5.99 -4.44
C SER A 406 4.89 7.03 -3.34
N ILE A 407 5.84 7.95 -3.17
CA ILE A 407 5.68 9.13 -2.32
C ILE A 407 5.55 10.38 -3.17
N VAL A 408 4.64 11.28 -2.79
CA VAL A 408 4.35 12.52 -3.51
C VAL A 408 4.47 13.70 -2.55
N PHE A 409 5.23 14.71 -2.97
CA PHE A 409 5.44 15.96 -2.24
C PHE A 409 4.32 16.93 -2.59
N LEU A 410 3.53 17.29 -1.58
CA LEU A 410 2.28 18.02 -1.80
C LEU A 410 2.46 19.54 -1.88
N ASP A 411 3.65 20.07 -1.65
CA ASP A 411 3.91 21.52 -1.75
C ASP A 411 3.96 22.04 -3.19
N GLY A 412 4.23 21.17 -4.17
CA GLY A 412 4.45 21.56 -5.56
C GLY A 412 5.68 22.44 -5.79
N LEU A 413 6.54 22.60 -4.77
CA LEU A 413 7.74 23.45 -4.79
C LEU A 413 9.01 22.60 -4.75
N GLN A 414 9.00 21.51 -3.99
CA GLN A 414 10.14 20.60 -3.94
C GLN A 414 10.39 20.02 -5.32
N ARG A 415 11.63 20.16 -5.78
CA ARG A 415 12.13 19.53 -7.01
C ARG A 415 13.37 18.74 -6.65
N PHE A 416 13.38 17.46 -6.96
CA PHE A 416 14.62 16.73 -7.13
C PHE A 416 15.40 17.44 -8.24
N GLY A 417 16.70 17.65 -8.08
CA GLY A 417 17.55 18.47 -8.98
C GLY A 417 17.63 18.00 -10.44
N GLY A 418 16.50 17.98 -11.15
CA GLY A 418 16.31 17.70 -12.56
C GLY A 418 16.58 16.28 -13.03
N ARG A 419 17.20 15.41 -12.22
CA ARG A 419 17.58 14.06 -12.68
C ARG A 419 16.47 13.06 -12.37
N CYS A 420 15.74 12.68 -13.42
CA CYS A 420 15.08 11.38 -13.46
C CYS A 420 16.20 10.33 -13.34
N ILE A 421 16.41 9.83 -12.13
CA ILE A 421 17.23 8.63 -11.93
C ILE A 421 16.26 7.49 -12.17
N ASP A 422 16.11 7.08 -13.43
CA ASP A 422 15.69 5.71 -13.68
C ASP A 422 16.85 4.86 -13.20
N ALA A 423 16.77 4.33 -11.97
CA ALA A 423 17.71 3.32 -11.52
C ALA A 423 17.37 1.99 -12.22
N GLY A 424 17.35 1.99 -13.55
CA GLY A 424 17.59 0.81 -14.34
C GLY A 424 19.05 0.47 -14.14
N VAL A 425 19.34 -0.38 -13.16
CA VAL A 425 20.70 -0.88 -12.89
C VAL A 425 21.64 0.26 -12.45
N CYS A 426 21.65 0.60 -11.15
CA CYS A 426 22.84 1.25 -10.58
C CYS A 426 24.05 0.33 -10.91
N PRO A 427 25.13 0.83 -11.55
CA PRO A 427 26.33 0.04 -11.86
C PRO A 427 26.86 -0.70 -10.64
#